data_AF-A0A443SNN8-F1
#
_entry.id   AF-A0A443SNN8-F1
#
_cell.length_a   1.000
_cell.length_b   1.000
_cell.length_c   1.000
_cell.angle_alpha   90.00
_cell.angle_beta   90.00
_cell.angle_gamma   90.00
#
_symmetry.space_group_name_H-M   'P 1'
#
loop_
_entity.id
_entity.type
_entity.pdbx_description
1 polymer ?
#
loop_
_entity_poly.entity_id
_entity_poly.type
_entity_poly.pdbx_seq_one_letter_code
_entity_poly.pdbx_strand_id
1 'polypeptide(L)'
;MNRFELLSVTNSFSDTEAKEDDDNESSNKTCNDLEADKSRLEKQMSTESLKKKKKKKKKLRQQKSVENELNTPDHDDIEASINEVNKILGHCVTLDERKEEVKSSDVKSNALKLFCIEHRNLNPDNELKRIFGSKTVASEQSVSNRRKARGRVTPHRSWILANPRNLQTIGKPPINMQLVKTEGEGKDAELHFNFVHSKTYQNIQFQFFNAVESYNPENLVALLNTYPFHIDTLIQFSDVCRMGEDIQMAAELIERALHSFETILHPSFNVTQGNCRLDFRVPENRSFFIALFKHILFVGQRGCNRTALEFCKLLLGLDPNGDPLCVLQMIDFYAIRSGQFDYLVELYDSWRDSRKLWLFPNFRYSIALTYFLKSQSASANDCSAILDEADKHLKEALVLFPNVLLPLLDRCSVEPDSEVLKYPCFARSKHVSQSLQHLSSIFIGRNFMLWKEKETMAWMERNVREIVTEYKANDPLILDADEKYTRLS
;
A
#
# COMPACT_ATOMS: atom_id res chain seq x y z
N MET A 1 9.77 33.61 1.04
CA MET A 1 9.84 32.22 0.54
C MET A 1 9.32 31.32 1.65
N ASN A 2 8.29 30.51 1.39
CA ASN A 2 7.69 29.69 2.43
C ASN A 2 8.62 28.48 2.67
N ARG A 3 9.26 28.40 3.85
CA ARG A 3 10.27 27.37 4.18
C ARG A 3 9.77 25.92 4.02
N PHE A 4 8.45 25.73 3.95
CA PHE A 4 7.80 24.44 3.73
C PHE A 4 7.78 23.95 2.26
N GLU A 5 8.13 24.78 1.28
CA GLU A 5 8.18 24.37 -0.14
C GLU A 5 9.40 23.52 -0.50
N LEU A 6 10.44 23.49 0.34
CA LEU A 6 11.66 22.70 0.11
C LEU A 6 11.42 21.19 0.07
N LEU A 7 10.32 20.70 0.66
CA LEU A 7 9.94 19.29 0.65
C LEU A 7 9.25 18.85 -0.66
N SER A 8 8.71 19.79 -1.45
CA SER A 8 8.01 19.50 -2.71
C SER A 8 8.92 19.52 -3.95
N VAL A 9 10.07 20.18 -3.87
CA VAL A 9 10.92 20.48 -5.05
C VAL A 9 11.87 19.33 -5.43
N THR A 10 12.06 18.32 -4.58
CA THR A 10 13.05 17.23 -4.79
C THR A 10 12.54 16.04 -5.62
N ASN A 11 11.32 16.09 -6.15
CA ASN A 11 10.68 14.93 -6.82
C ASN A 11 10.65 14.97 -8.36
N SER A 12 11.51 15.77 -9.01
CA SER A 12 11.69 15.72 -10.46
C SER A 12 13.06 15.13 -10.79
N PHE A 13 13.11 13.87 -11.25
CA PHE A 13 14.05 13.22 -12.20
C PHE A 13 13.58 11.76 -12.33
N SER A 14 12.80 11.40 -13.36
CA SER A 14 13.21 10.75 -14.64
C SER A 14 14.49 9.92 -14.61
N ASP A 15 14.36 8.71 -15.16
CA ASP A 15 15.37 7.79 -15.68
C ASP A 15 15.99 6.77 -14.73
N THR A 16 15.48 5.53 -14.81
CA THR A 16 16.33 4.34 -14.82
C THR A 16 15.84 3.37 -15.90
N GLU A 17 16.58 3.33 -17.00
CA GLU A 17 16.57 2.25 -17.97
C GLU A 17 16.98 0.94 -17.30
N ALA A 18 16.18 -0.11 -17.50
CA ALA A 18 16.52 -1.46 -17.10
C ALA A 18 17.53 -2.03 -18.10
N LYS A 19 18.73 -2.39 -17.63
CA LYS A 19 19.63 -3.29 -18.36
C LYS A 19 19.33 -4.72 -17.94
N GLU A 20 18.99 -5.52 -18.94
CA GLU A 20 18.90 -6.98 -18.86
C GLU A 20 20.33 -7.53 -18.96
N ASP A 21 20.81 -8.21 -17.92
CA ASP A 21 22.00 -9.07 -18.01
C ASP A 21 21.54 -10.53 -18.05
N ASP A 22 21.78 -11.11 -19.22
CA ASP A 22 21.67 -12.52 -19.57
C ASP A 22 23.03 -13.17 -19.26
N ASP A 23 23.07 -14.25 -18.49
CA ASP A 23 24.18 -15.21 -18.55
C ASP A 23 23.78 -16.58 -17.99
N ASN A 24 23.97 -17.58 -18.84
CA ASN A 24 23.57 -18.97 -18.68
C ASN A 24 24.84 -19.86 -18.69
N GLU A 25 24.83 -20.92 -17.86
CA GLU A 25 25.71 -22.11 -17.90
C GLU A 25 27.24 -21.91 -17.66
N SER A 26 28.03 -22.77 -17.02
CA SER A 26 27.91 -24.18 -16.62
C SER A 26 29.06 -24.57 -15.66
N SER A 27 28.89 -25.75 -15.06
CA SER A 27 29.70 -26.52 -14.11
C SER A 27 31.12 -26.95 -14.50
N ASN A 28 32.01 -27.13 -13.50
CA ASN A 28 32.89 -28.31 -13.29
C ASN A 28 33.69 -28.16 -11.96
N LYS A 29 33.46 -28.97 -10.91
CA LYS A 29 34.02 -30.31 -10.57
C LYS A 29 35.49 -30.36 -10.10
N THR A 30 35.63 -30.71 -8.81
CA THR A 30 36.60 -31.64 -8.14
C THR A 30 38.12 -31.37 -8.17
N CYS A 31 38.79 -31.32 -6.99
CA CYS A 31 39.36 -32.47 -6.24
C CYS A 31 40.29 -32.03 -5.08
N ASN A 32 40.06 -32.57 -3.88
CA ASN A 32 40.98 -33.31 -2.99
C ASN A 32 42.50 -33.00 -2.93
N ASP A 33 43.02 -32.78 -1.70
CA ASP A 33 43.68 -33.79 -0.83
C ASP A 33 44.97 -33.37 -0.06
N LEU A 34 45.02 -33.83 1.21
CA LEU A 34 46.17 -34.28 2.05
C LEU A 34 47.11 -33.25 2.73
N GLU A 35 47.07 -33.14 4.07
CA GLU A 35 47.90 -33.81 5.11
C GLU A 35 49.21 -33.04 5.45
N ALA A 36 49.29 -32.45 6.66
CA ALA A 36 49.96 -32.96 7.87
C ALA A 36 51.48 -32.74 7.90
N ASP A 37 52.00 -32.05 8.93
CA ASP A 37 52.77 -32.66 10.05
C ASP A 37 53.57 -31.63 10.90
N LYS A 38 53.75 -32.01 12.18
CA LYS A 38 54.77 -31.64 13.19
C LYS A 38 54.76 -30.27 13.90
N SER A 39 54.45 -30.20 15.21
CA SER A 39 55.23 -30.58 16.43
C SER A 39 56.05 -29.39 17.00
N ARG A 40 56.30 -29.11 18.29
CA ARG A 40 56.18 -29.81 19.58
C ARG A 40 56.61 -28.83 20.72
N LEU A 41 56.26 -29.16 21.97
CA LEU A 41 56.89 -28.81 23.29
C LEU A 41 56.49 -27.46 23.93
N GLU A 42 56.27 -27.30 25.25
CA GLU A 42 56.17 -28.17 26.44
C GLU A 42 55.55 -27.35 27.60
N LYS A 43 54.52 -27.84 28.32
CA LYS A 43 54.50 -28.48 29.67
C LYS A 43 54.65 -27.58 30.92
N GLN A 44 53.74 -27.88 31.87
CA GLN A 44 53.84 -28.04 33.35
C GLN A 44 52.74 -27.21 34.06
N MET A 45 51.98 -27.68 35.07
CA MET A 45 51.89 -28.91 35.88
C MET A 45 50.56 -28.76 36.72
N SER A 46 49.63 -29.75 36.74
CA SER A 46 49.35 -30.76 37.81
C SER A 46 48.86 -30.15 39.17
N THR A 47 47.84 -30.60 39.92
CA THR A 47 47.28 -31.93 40.27
C THR A 47 45.90 -31.76 40.96
N GLU A 48 44.84 -32.49 40.56
CA GLU A 48 44.17 -33.63 41.25
C GLU A 48 43.68 -33.48 42.72
N SER A 49 42.36 -33.66 42.98
CA SER A 49 41.81 -34.90 43.59
C SER A 49 40.31 -34.85 44.02
N LEU A 50 39.53 -35.76 43.41
CA LEU A 50 38.61 -36.78 43.97
C LEU A 50 37.43 -36.48 44.95
N LYS A 51 36.21 -36.62 44.39
CA LYS A 51 35.08 -37.54 44.74
C LYS A 51 34.52 -37.65 46.19
N LYS A 52 33.20 -37.43 46.34
CA LYS A 52 32.07 -38.39 46.65
C LYS A 52 30.87 -37.62 47.24
N LYS A 53 29.66 -37.56 46.66
CA LYS A 53 28.56 -38.55 46.42
C LYS A 53 27.81 -39.06 47.67
N LYS A 54 26.47 -38.89 47.63
CA LYS A 54 25.32 -39.67 48.20
C LYS A 54 24.48 -38.88 49.24
N LYS A 55 23.14 -38.96 49.34
CA LYS A 55 22.09 -39.74 48.64
C LYS A 55 20.68 -39.30 49.14
N LYS A 56 19.70 -39.32 48.21
CA LYS A 56 18.32 -39.92 48.26
C LYS A 56 17.34 -39.50 49.38
N LYS A 57 16.06 -39.29 49.08
CA LYS A 57 15.06 -40.33 48.68
C LYS A 57 13.77 -39.65 48.14
N LYS A 58 13.27 -40.04 46.95
CA LYS A 58 12.16 -41.01 46.66
C LYS A 58 10.77 -40.41 46.98
N LYS A 59 9.68 -40.58 46.24
CA LYS A 59 9.18 -41.44 45.11
C LYS A 59 7.69 -40.96 44.93
N LEU A 60 6.85 -41.26 43.94
CA LEU A 60 6.70 -42.35 42.96
C LEU A 60 5.60 -41.92 41.94
N ARG A 61 5.72 -42.42 40.71
CA ARG A 61 4.68 -42.50 39.67
C ARG A 61 3.59 -43.53 40.03
N GLN A 62 2.37 -43.38 39.50
CA GLN A 62 1.78 -44.33 38.53
C GLN A 62 0.43 -43.86 37.94
N GLN A 63 0.20 -44.26 36.69
CA GLN A 63 -1.00 -44.07 35.85
C GLN A 63 -2.02 -45.19 36.09
N LYS A 64 -3.33 -44.90 36.00
CA LYS A 64 -4.27 -45.36 34.93
C LYS A 64 -5.77 -45.14 35.27
N SER A 65 -6.49 -44.59 34.27
CA SER A 65 -7.88 -44.86 33.81
C SER A 65 -9.10 -44.75 34.76
N VAL A 66 -10.08 -43.91 34.37
CA VAL A 66 -11.48 -44.21 33.91
C VAL A 66 -12.34 -42.93 34.05
N GLU A 67 -13.31 -42.79 33.14
CA GLU A 67 -14.30 -41.72 32.90
C GLU A 67 -15.09 -41.24 34.14
N ASN A 68 -15.39 -39.94 34.21
CA ASN A 68 -16.76 -39.39 34.08
C ASN A 68 -16.82 -37.90 34.44
N GLU A 69 -17.81 -37.26 33.82
CA GLU A 69 -18.31 -35.88 33.94
C GLU A 69 -18.16 -35.21 35.31
N LEU A 70 -17.95 -33.89 35.30
CA LEU A 70 -18.62 -32.93 36.21
C LEU A 70 -18.29 -31.48 35.80
N ASN A 71 -19.34 -30.79 35.36
CA ASN A 71 -19.47 -29.34 35.27
C ASN A 71 -19.26 -28.67 36.64
N THR A 72 -18.67 -27.48 36.67
CA THR A 72 -19.09 -26.39 37.58
C THR A 72 -18.74 -25.01 37.00
N PRO A 73 -19.52 -23.97 37.37
CA PRO A 73 -19.82 -22.81 36.54
C PRO A 73 -19.18 -21.50 37.05
N ASP A 74 -18.96 -20.53 36.17
CA ASP A 74 -18.61 -19.16 36.56
C ASP A 74 -19.15 -18.09 35.57
N HIS A 75 -20.32 -18.36 34.94
CA HIS A 75 -20.87 -17.49 33.89
C HIS A 75 -22.23 -16.84 34.20
N ASP A 76 -22.90 -17.18 35.30
CA ASP A 76 -24.27 -16.70 35.56
C ASP A 76 -24.33 -15.30 36.23
N ASP A 77 -23.24 -14.82 36.85
CA ASP A 77 -23.23 -13.54 37.58
C ASP A 77 -23.06 -12.31 36.66
N ILE A 78 -22.50 -12.51 35.46
CA ILE A 78 -22.26 -11.43 34.49
C ILE A 78 -23.53 -11.10 33.70
N GLU A 79 -24.31 -12.11 33.33
CA GLU A 79 -25.53 -11.96 32.54
C GLU A 79 -26.68 -11.38 33.37
N ALA A 80 -26.72 -11.69 34.68
CA ALA A 80 -27.62 -11.06 35.64
C ALA A 80 -27.34 -9.55 35.79
N SER A 81 -26.07 -9.13 35.80
CA SER A 81 -25.67 -7.72 35.88
C SER A 81 -26.08 -6.91 34.64
N ILE A 82 -26.04 -7.51 33.45
CA ILE A 82 -26.43 -6.85 32.19
C ILE A 82 -27.95 -6.64 32.14
N ASN A 83 -28.73 -7.61 32.62
CA ASN A 83 -30.18 -7.51 32.67
C ASN A 83 -30.69 -6.54 33.74
N GLU A 84 -29.97 -6.36 34.84
CA GLU A 84 -30.30 -5.36 35.86
C GLU A 84 -30.08 -3.92 35.36
N VAL A 85 -29.00 -3.69 34.60
CA VAL A 85 -28.72 -2.38 33.97
C VAL A 85 -29.76 -2.01 32.91
N ASN A 86 -30.24 -2.98 32.13
CA ASN A 86 -31.32 -2.78 31.16
C ASN A 86 -32.68 -2.46 31.82
N LYS A 87 -32.89 -2.84 33.08
CA LYS A 87 -34.11 -2.58 33.84
C LYS A 87 -34.14 -1.18 34.47
N ILE A 88 -32.97 -0.61 34.74
CA ILE A 88 -32.80 0.72 35.34
C ILE A 88 -32.95 1.84 34.31
N LEU A 89 -32.59 1.59 33.04
CA LEU A 89 -32.50 2.64 32.02
C LEU A 89 -33.69 2.79 31.07
N GLY A 90 -34.72 1.96 31.18
CA GLY A 90 -35.95 2.09 30.39
C GLY A 90 -35.75 1.83 28.89
N HIS A 91 -36.72 1.16 28.27
CA HIS A 91 -36.68 0.81 26.85
C HIS A 91 -36.61 2.06 25.95
N CYS A 92 -35.52 2.23 25.19
CA CYS A 92 -35.54 3.05 23.98
C CYS A 92 -36.13 2.18 22.86
N VAL A 93 -37.43 2.32 22.65
CA VAL A 93 -38.20 1.63 21.62
C VAL A 93 -37.83 2.23 20.26
N THR A 94 -37.23 1.44 19.39
CA THR A 94 -37.17 1.72 17.96
C THR A 94 -38.54 1.45 17.36
N LEU A 95 -39.30 2.51 17.05
CA LEU A 95 -40.48 2.44 16.19
C LEU A 95 -40.09 2.97 14.80
N ASP A 96 -40.04 2.04 13.84
CA ASP A 96 -40.13 2.31 12.42
C ASP A 96 -41.51 2.90 12.10
N GLU A 97 -41.57 4.18 11.74
CA GLU A 97 -42.63 4.71 10.89
C GLU A 97 -42.03 5.62 9.81
N ARG A 98 -42.33 5.24 8.57
CA ARG A 98 -41.89 5.84 7.30
C ARG A 98 -42.18 7.34 7.22
N LYS A 99 -41.18 8.15 6.88
CA LYS A 99 -41.32 9.29 5.97
C LYS A 99 -40.11 9.37 5.04
N GLU A 100 -40.40 9.63 3.78
CA GLU A 100 -39.47 9.73 2.65
C GLU A 100 -38.50 10.92 2.84
N GLU A 101 -37.23 10.62 3.09
CA GLU A 101 -36.12 11.51 2.73
C GLU A 101 -35.10 10.69 1.92
N VAL A 102 -34.87 11.12 0.69
CA VAL A 102 -34.28 10.35 -0.39
C VAL A 102 -32.87 10.89 -0.69
N LYS A 103 -31.88 9.97 -0.76
CA LYS A 103 -30.59 9.98 -1.51
C LYS A 103 -29.28 10.56 -0.93
N SER A 104 -29.19 11.19 0.25
CA SER A 104 -27.89 11.69 0.73
C SER A 104 -27.13 10.76 1.69
N SER A 105 -27.82 9.85 2.39
CA SER A 105 -27.22 8.94 3.38
C SER A 105 -26.58 7.69 2.75
N ASP A 106 -27.21 7.09 1.74
CA ASP A 106 -26.71 5.87 1.09
C ASP A 106 -25.39 6.07 0.32
N VAL A 107 -25.18 7.26 -0.25
CA VAL A 107 -23.93 7.58 -0.96
C VAL A 107 -22.76 7.73 0.02
N LYS A 108 -23.02 8.28 1.21
CA LYS A 108 -21.99 8.46 2.26
C LYS A 108 -21.63 7.14 2.95
N SER A 109 -22.61 6.30 3.24
CA SER A 109 -22.37 4.98 3.85
C SER A 109 -21.60 4.04 2.91
N ASN A 110 -21.82 4.14 1.59
CA ASN A 110 -21.00 3.44 0.60
C ASN A 110 -19.60 4.04 0.44
N ALA A 111 -19.44 5.36 0.55
CA ALA A 111 -18.11 5.98 0.50
C ALA A 111 -17.20 5.54 1.66
N LEU A 112 -17.74 5.36 2.87
CA LEU A 112 -16.97 4.83 4.01
C LEU A 112 -16.52 3.39 3.81
N LYS A 113 -17.32 2.56 3.10
CA LYS A 113 -16.93 1.19 2.75
C LYS A 113 -15.72 1.15 1.80
N LEU A 114 -15.61 2.10 0.87
CA LEU A 114 -14.48 2.20 -0.06
C LEU A 114 -13.15 2.51 0.64
N PHE A 115 -13.21 3.12 1.84
CA PHE A 115 -12.04 3.44 2.67
C PHE A 115 -11.82 2.46 3.82
N CYS A 116 -12.67 1.44 3.95
CA CYS A 116 -12.50 0.42 4.98
C CYS A 116 -11.27 -0.43 4.65
N ILE A 117 -10.45 -0.67 5.66
CA ILE A 117 -9.16 -1.33 5.50
C ILE A 117 -9.13 -2.63 6.31
N GLU A 118 -8.62 -3.67 5.66
CA GLU A 118 -8.38 -4.96 6.30
C GLU A 118 -7.04 -4.94 7.05
N HIS A 119 -7.09 -4.84 8.38
CA HIS A 119 -5.90 -4.79 9.24
C HIS A 119 -4.88 -5.91 8.98
N ARG A 120 -5.33 -7.10 8.56
CA ARG A 120 -4.45 -8.24 8.25
C ARG A 120 -3.53 -7.97 7.06
N ASN A 121 -4.00 -7.17 6.12
CA ASN A 121 -3.32 -6.87 4.87
C ASN A 121 -2.41 -5.65 4.97
N LEU A 122 -2.43 -4.90 6.08
CA LEU A 122 -1.49 -3.79 6.32
C LEU A 122 -0.05 -4.28 6.54
N ASN A 123 0.14 -5.53 6.93
CA ASN A 123 1.48 -6.07 7.13
C ASN A 123 2.00 -6.75 5.85
N PRO A 124 3.06 -6.23 5.20
CA PRO A 124 3.62 -6.80 3.98
C PRO A 124 4.15 -8.22 4.20
N ASP A 125 4.62 -8.56 5.41
CA ASP A 125 5.10 -9.92 5.71
C ASP A 125 3.99 -10.96 5.60
N ASN A 126 2.73 -10.60 5.89
CA ASN A 126 1.61 -11.52 5.76
C ASN A 126 1.33 -11.85 4.30
N GLU A 127 1.46 -10.86 3.42
CA GLU A 127 1.34 -11.03 1.97
C GLU A 127 2.50 -11.87 1.43
N LEU A 128 3.74 -11.58 1.82
CA LEU A 128 4.91 -12.38 1.42
C LEU A 128 4.79 -13.84 1.89
N LYS A 129 4.30 -14.08 3.12
CA LYS A 129 4.05 -15.44 3.62
C LYS A 129 2.95 -16.15 2.84
N ARG A 130 1.97 -15.42 2.31
CA ARG A 130 0.90 -15.97 1.46
C ARG A 130 1.42 -16.33 0.07
N ILE A 131 2.29 -15.50 -0.52
CA ILE A 131 2.85 -15.70 -1.87
C ILE A 131 3.95 -16.79 -1.86
N PHE A 132 4.95 -16.66 -0.98
CA PHE A 132 6.16 -17.50 -0.99
C PHE A 132 6.17 -18.63 0.05
N GLY A 133 5.13 -18.68 0.90
CA GLY A 133 5.06 -19.61 2.02
C GLY A 133 5.81 -19.14 3.27
N SER A 134 5.36 -19.61 4.43
CA SER A 134 5.86 -19.15 5.73
C SER A 134 7.32 -19.53 6.03
N LYS A 135 7.81 -20.64 5.48
CA LYS A 135 9.15 -21.17 5.73
C LYS A 135 10.24 -20.30 5.09
N THR A 136 10.03 -19.87 3.84
CA THR A 136 10.96 -19.04 3.06
C THR A 136 11.14 -17.66 3.71
N VAL A 137 10.05 -17.04 4.13
CA VAL A 137 10.07 -15.74 4.81
C VAL A 137 10.68 -15.85 6.21
N ALA A 138 10.41 -16.95 6.93
CA ALA A 138 10.98 -17.16 8.26
C ALA A 138 12.50 -17.35 8.25
N SER A 139 13.09 -17.97 7.20
CA SER A 139 14.55 -18.10 7.09
C SER A 139 15.24 -16.75 6.96
N GLU A 140 14.70 -15.83 6.16
CA GLU A 140 15.23 -14.47 6.01
C GLU A 140 15.08 -13.67 7.31
N GLN A 141 13.94 -13.80 7.99
CA GLN A 141 13.69 -13.15 9.28
C GLN A 141 14.53 -13.77 10.42
N SER A 142 14.94 -15.04 10.33
CA SER A 142 15.71 -15.72 11.37
C SER A 142 17.13 -15.18 11.53
N VAL A 143 17.72 -14.61 10.48
CA VAL A 143 19.02 -13.95 10.54
C VAL A 143 18.93 -12.65 11.37
N SER A 144 17.81 -11.93 11.28
CA SER A 144 17.55 -10.71 12.05
C SER A 144 17.03 -10.96 13.48
N ASN A 145 16.25 -12.03 13.69
CA ASN A 145 15.57 -12.30 14.97
C ASN A 145 16.40 -13.04 16.03
N ARG A 146 17.57 -13.61 15.69
CA ARG A 146 18.41 -14.35 16.66
C ARG A 146 18.94 -13.51 17.83
N ARG A 147 18.77 -12.18 17.83
CA ARG A 147 19.20 -11.27 18.92
C ARG A 147 18.08 -10.73 19.82
N LYS A 148 16.80 -11.03 19.60
CA LYS A 148 15.69 -10.16 20.10
C LYS A 148 14.56 -10.86 20.89
N ALA A 149 14.89 -11.80 21.77
CA ALA A 149 13.90 -12.51 22.61
C ALA A 149 13.65 -11.91 24.01
N ARG A 150 14.08 -10.67 24.29
CA ARG A 150 13.84 -10.02 25.59
C ARG A 150 13.29 -8.61 25.40
N GLY A 151 11.99 -8.43 25.70
CA GLY A 151 11.37 -7.10 25.79
C GLY A 151 10.44 -6.71 24.65
N ARG A 152 9.65 -7.63 24.08
CA ARG A 152 8.51 -7.21 23.25
C ARG A 152 7.47 -6.54 24.13
N VAL A 153 7.37 -5.21 24.04
CA VAL A 153 6.16 -4.48 24.43
C VAL A 153 5.10 -4.87 23.41
N THR A 154 4.03 -5.51 23.86
CA THR A 154 2.86 -5.78 23.02
C THR A 154 2.25 -4.45 22.56
N PRO A 155 2.00 -4.25 21.27
CA PRO A 155 1.29 -3.06 20.83
C PRO A 155 -0.12 -3.07 21.43
N HIS A 156 -0.54 -1.95 22.01
CA HIS A 156 -1.86 -1.78 22.65
C HIS A 156 -2.99 -1.60 21.60
N ARG A 157 -2.68 -1.62 20.30
CA ARG A 157 -3.64 -1.46 19.20
C ARG A 157 -3.70 -2.75 18.38
N SER A 158 -4.89 -3.05 17.86
CA SER A 158 -5.17 -4.25 17.06
C SER A 158 -4.60 -4.20 15.63
N TRP A 159 -3.99 -3.08 15.23
CA TRP A 159 -3.42 -2.85 13.90
C TRP A 159 -2.08 -2.10 14.00
N ILE A 160 -1.23 -2.28 12.97
CA ILE A 160 0.14 -1.75 12.85
C ILE A 160 0.31 -1.24 11.40
N LEU A 161 0.85 -0.04 11.19
CA LEU A 161 1.15 0.52 9.85
C LEU A 161 2.53 0.06 9.37
N ALA A 162 3.50 -0.06 10.26
CA ALA A 162 4.83 -0.54 9.91
C ALA A 162 5.42 -1.36 11.05
N ASN A 163 6.07 -2.47 10.70
CA ASN A 163 6.78 -3.32 11.65
C ASN A 163 8.30 -3.14 11.46
N PRO A 164 8.90 -2.08 12.04
CA PRO A 164 10.31 -1.81 11.85
C PRO A 164 11.15 -2.96 12.43
N ARG A 165 12.03 -3.52 11.59
CA ARG A 165 12.83 -4.71 11.92
C ARG A 165 13.82 -4.47 13.09
N ASN A 166 14.18 -3.22 13.39
CA ASN A 166 15.28 -2.85 14.28
C ASN A 166 14.91 -1.74 15.29
N LEU A 167 14.02 -2.00 16.24
CA LEU A 167 13.75 -1.02 17.30
C LEU A 167 14.55 -1.29 18.58
N GLN A 168 15.47 -0.38 18.91
CA GLN A 168 15.90 -0.16 20.29
C GLN A 168 14.79 0.60 21.05
N THR A 169 14.77 0.47 22.38
CA THR A 169 13.73 0.97 23.28
C THR A 169 13.24 2.38 22.94
N ILE A 170 11.93 2.50 22.74
CA ILE A 170 11.22 3.61 22.13
C ILE A 170 11.20 4.84 23.04
N GLY A 171 11.70 5.98 22.56
CA GLY A 171 11.28 7.29 23.02
C GLY A 171 10.09 7.75 22.18
N LYS A 172 9.03 8.28 22.81
CA LYS A 172 7.92 8.91 22.07
C LYS A 172 8.43 10.23 21.46
N PRO A 173 8.21 10.48 20.15
CA PRO A 173 8.51 11.80 19.61
C PRO A 173 7.64 12.83 20.33
N PRO A 174 8.13 14.04 20.60
CA PRO A 174 7.37 15.06 21.31
C PRO A 174 6.37 15.77 20.35
N ILE A 175 5.52 14.98 19.71
CA ILE A 175 4.39 15.38 18.86
C ILE A 175 3.13 14.77 19.47
N ASN A 176 2.00 15.48 19.36
CA ASN A 176 0.70 14.96 19.76
C ASN A 176 -0.30 15.05 18.60
N MET A 177 -1.30 14.19 18.58
CA MET A 177 -2.45 14.31 17.69
C MET A 177 -3.66 14.80 18.47
N GLN A 178 -4.38 15.79 17.93
CA GLN A 178 -5.58 16.37 18.54
C GLN A 178 -6.80 16.16 17.63
N LEU A 179 -7.95 15.86 18.23
CA LEU A 179 -9.24 15.85 17.53
C LEU A 179 -9.73 17.31 17.43
N VAL A 180 -9.92 17.79 16.20
CA VAL A 180 -10.28 19.19 15.90
C VAL A 180 -11.79 19.33 15.81
N LYS A 181 -12.43 18.49 15.01
CA LYS A 181 -13.87 18.52 14.76
C LYS A 181 -14.39 17.12 14.50
N THR A 182 -15.65 16.92 14.86
CA THR A 182 -16.44 15.74 14.49
C THR A 182 -17.59 16.25 13.64
N GLU A 183 -17.64 15.85 12.37
CA GLU A 183 -18.70 16.24 11.44
C GLU A 183 -19.62 15.05 11.18
N GLY A 184 -20.91 15.21 11.50
CA GLY A 184 -21.95 14.19 11.34
C GLY A 184 -22.47 13.59 12.65
N GLU A 185 -23.55 12.83 12.56
CA GLU A 185 -24.22 12.16 13.68
C GLU A 185 -24.22 10.63 13.46
N GLY A 186 -23.94 9.86 14.51
CA GLY A 186 -24.00 8.39 14.48
C GLY A 186 -22.71 7.69 14.03
N LYS A 187 -22.86 6.51 13.41
CA LYS A 187 -21.73 5.62 13.02
C LYS A 187 -20.92 6.12 11.81
N ASP A 188 -21.45 7.08 11.06
CA ASP A 188 -20.83 7.66 9.86
C ASP A 188 -20.16 9.02 10.14
N ALA A 189 -19.93 9.36 11.41
CA ALA A 189 -19.31 10.63 11.79
C ALA A 189 -17.85 10.69 11.31
N GLU A 190 -17.52 11.77 10.60
CA GLU A 190 -16.17 12.06 10.13
C GLU A 190 -15.37 12.76 11.24
N LEU A 191 -14.25 12.17 11.61
CA LEU A 191 -13.38 12.66 12.68
C LEU A 191 -12.18 13.36 12.06
N HIS A 192 -12.06 14.66 12.27
CA HIS A 192 -10.93 15.43 11.77
C HIS A 192 -9.87 15.63 12.84
N PHE A 193 -8.64 15.27 12.50
CA PHE A 193 -7.50 15.36 13.40
C PHE A 193 -6.46 16.33 12.84
N ASN A 194 -5.57 16.78 13.72
CA ASN A 194 -4.35 17.50 13.34
C ASN A 194 -3.17 17.05 14.22
N PHE A 195 -1.99 17.00 13.62
CA PHE A 195 -0.73 16.88 14.38
C PHE A 195 -0.31 18.23 14.95
N VAL A 196 0.16 18.22 16.20
CA VAL A 196 0.63 19.40 16.92
C VAL A 196 2.04 19.14 17.43
N HIS A 197 2.98 19.92 16.92
CA HIS A 197 4.38 19.88 17.34
C HIS A 197 4.56 20.58 18.70
N SER A 198 5.22 19.92 19.65
CA SER A 198 5.66 20.60 20.88
C SER A 198 6.75 21.64 20.60
N LYS A 199 6.97 22.56 21.54
CA LYS A 199 8.07 23.55 21.45
C LYS A 199 9.44 22.89 21.27
N THR A 200 9.67 21.75 21.93
CA THR A 200 10.91 20.98 21.77
C THR A 200 11.05 20.43 20.36
N TYR A 201 9.96 19.88 19.79
CA TYR A 201 9.97 19.39 18.41
C TYR A 201 10.21 20.52 17.41
N GLN A 202 9.58 21.68 17.60
CA GLN A 202 9.80 22.85 16.75
C GLN A 202 11.27 23.31 16.75
N ASN A 203 11.94 23.29 17.90
CA ASN A 203 13.38 23.60 17.97
C ASN A 203 14.23 22.60 17.17
N ILE A 204 13.90 21.31 17.22
CA ILE A 204 14.56 20.28 16.40
C ILE A 204 14.26 20.51 14.91
N GLN A 205 13.03 20.90 14.57
CA GLN A 205 12.63 21.24 13.21
C GLN A 205 13.48 22.39 12.63
N PHE A 206 13.78 23.42 13.44
CA PHE A 206 14.67 24.51 13.00
C PHE A 206 16.10 24.02 12.72
N GLN A 207 16.63 23.11 13.54
CA GLN A 207 17.93 22.48 13.29
C GLN A 207 17.90 21.63 12.01
N PHE A 208 16.80 20.90 11.79
CA PHE A 208 16.57 20.15 10.56
C PHE A 208 16.58 21.06 9.34
N PHE A 209 15.87 22.19 9.36
CA PHE A 209 15.89 23.13 8.24
C PHE A 209 17.29 23.65 7.95
N ASN A 210 18.07 24.01 8.97
CA ASN A 210 19.46 24.42 8.79
C ASN A 210 20.32 23.28 8.19
N ALA A 211 20.08 22.03 8.59
CA ALA A 211 20.78 20.87 8.05
C ALA A 211 20.42 20.62 6.57
N VAL A 212 19.15 20.77 6.19
CA VAL A 212 18.71 20.65 4.78
C VAL A 212 19.29 21.79 3.93
N GLU A 213 19.25 23.03 4.42
CA GLU A 213 19.83 24.19 3.75
C GLU A 213 21.37 24.05 3.56
N SER A 214 22.04 23.24 4.38
CA SER A 214 23.49 23.00 4.28
C SER A 214 23.90 22.04 3.16
N TYR A 215 22.97 21.30 2.55
CA TYR A 215 23.21 20.27 1.53
C TYR A 215 24.21 19.16 1.91
N ASN A 216 24.62 19.06 3.19
CA ASN A 216 25.52 18.01 3.66
C ASN A 216 24.73 16.88 4.36
N PRO A 217 24.78 15.63 3.86
CA PRO A 217 24.07 14.50 4.47
C PRO A 217 24.59 14.16 5.88
N GLU A 218 25.84 14.47 6.22
CA GLU A 218 26.40 14.20 7.55
C GLU A 218 25.67 14.97 8.65
N ASN A 219 25.18 16.18 8.35
CA ASN A 219 24.40 16.98 9.29
C ASN A 219 23.06 16.32 9.62
N LEU A 220 22.44 15.66 8.63
CA LEU A 220 21.21 14.88 8.85
C LEU A 220 21.49 13.63 9.71
N VAL A 221 22.62 12.96 9.47
CA VAL A 221 23.05 11.81 10.28
C VAL A 221 23.34 12.22 11.73
N ALA A 222 24.04 13.33 11.94
CA ALA A 222 24.30 13.87 13.27
C ALA A 222 23.00 14.20 14.02
N LEU A 223 22.03 14.80 13.30
CA LEU A 223 20.72 15.09 13.85
C LEU A 223 19.94 13.81 14.17
N LEU A 224 20.00 12.79 13.32
CA LEU A 224 19.35 11.50 13.54
C LEU A 224 19.96 10.72 14.71
N ASN A 225 21.28 10.81 14.90
CA ASN A 225 21.95 10.22 16.06
C ASN A 225 21.53 10.89 17.37
N THR A 226 21.29 12.21 17.33
CA THR A 226 20.85 12.99 18.51
C THR A 226 19.35 12.82 18.77
N TYR A 227 18.54 12.85 17.72
CA TYR A 227 17.08 12.75 17.75
C TYR A 227 16.60 11.63 16.82
N PRO A 228 16.65 10.37 17.29
CA PRO A 228 16.41 9.21 16.42
C PRO A 228 14.97 9.08 15.91
N PHE A 229 14.02 9.84 16.49
CA PHE A 229 12.60 9.79 16.16
C PHE A 229 12.08 11.09 15.51
N HIS A 230 12.98 11.95 15.03
CA HIS A 230 12.58 13.14 14.27
C HIS A 230 12.08 12.73 12.87
N ILE A 231 10.80 12.98 12.60
CA ILE A 231 10.09 12.39 11.46
C ILE A 231 10.63 12.94 10.14
N ASP A 232 10.78 14.25 10.01
CA ASP A 232 11.22 14.86 8.75
C ASP A 232 12.67 14.52 8.42
N THR A 233 13.53 14.34 9.44
CA THR A 233 14.90 13.85 9.21
C THR A 233 14.90 12.42 8.70
N LEU A 234 14.04 11.55 9.25
CA LEU A 234 13.91 10.16 8.77
C LEU A 234 13.44 10.12 7.30
N ILE A 235 12.44 10.94 6.95
CA ILE A 235 11.91 11.03 5.59
C ILE A 235 12.97 11.58 4.62
N GLN A 236 13.64 12.67 4.98
CA GLN A 236 14.66 13.27 4.12
C GLN A 236 15.89 12.38 3.96
N PHE A 237 16.34 11.74 5.04
CA PHE A 237 17.48 10.83 4.98
C PHE A 237 17.15 9.54 4.21
N SER A 238 15.90 9.10 4.22
CA SER A 238 15.43 8.02 3.33
C SER A 238 15.65 8.36 1.86
N ASP A 239 15.42 9.61 1.44
CA ASP A 239 15.69 10.03 0.06
C ASP A 239 17.18 10.04 -0.27
N VAL A 240 18.03 10.46 0.68
CA VAL A 240 19.49 10.37 0.54
C VAL A 240 19.94 8.92 0.39
N CYS A 241 19.45 8.00 1.21
CA CYS A 241 19.74 6.57 1.09
C CYS A 241 19.27 6.00 -0.25
N ARG A 242 18.08 6.39 -0.72
CA ARG A 242 17.54 5.97 -2.02
C ARG A 242 18.41 6.46 -3.19
N MET A 243 18.90 7.70 -3.14
CA MET A 243 19.85 8.24 -4.12
C MET A 243 21.21 7.54 -4.06
N GLY A 244 21.63 7.09 -2.87
CA GLY A 244 22.81 6.27 -2.66
C GLY A 244 22.62 4.78 -2.93
N GLU A 245 21.53 4.39 -3.62
CA GLU A 245 21.16 3.00 -3.97
C GLU A 245 20.94 2.04 -2.79
N ASP A 246 20.97 2.53 -1.55
CA ASP A 246 20.59 1.76 -0.36
C ASP A 246 19.08 1.82 -0.12
N ILE A 247 18.35 1.11 -0.99
CA ILE A 247 16.88 1.03 -0.98
C ILE A 247 16.38 0.38 0.32
N GLN A 248 17.13 -0.59 0.86
CA GLN A 248 16.73 -1.31 2.07
C GLN A 248 16.76 -0.39 3.29
N MET A 249 17.84 0.38 3.47
CA MET A 249 17.91 1.38 4.53
C MET A 249 16.85 2.47 4.34
N ALA A 250 16.64 2.93 3.10
CA ALA A 250 15.63 3.92 2.78
C ALA A 250 14.22 3.46 3.21
N ALA A 251 13.87 2.20 2.95
CA ALA A 251 12.60 1.62 3.37
C ALA A 251 12.48 1.51 4.90
N GLU A 252 13.54 1.07 5.60
CA GLU A 252 13.55 0.97 7.07
C GLU A 252 13.37 2.33 7.76
N LEU A 253 13.94 3.40 7.19
CA LEU A 253 13.76 4.77 7.70
C LEU A 253 12.31 5.24 7.60
N ILE A 254 11.61 4.91 6.51
CA ILE A 254 10.17 5.22 6.36
C ILE A 254 9.31 4.36 7.28
N GLU A 255 9.59 3.07 7.41
CA GLU A 255 8.90 2.20 8.37
C GLU A 255 9.05 2.73 9.80
N ARG A 256 10.23 3.25 10.14
CA ARG A 256 10.49 3.90 11.43
C ARG A 256 9.72 5.20 11.59
N ALA A 257 9.59 6.02 10.54
CA ALA A 257 8.79 7.24 10.56
C ALA A 257 7.30 6.93 10.80
N LEU A 258 6.74 5.93 10.09
CA LEU A 258 5.37 5.48 10.28
C LEU A 258 5.13 4.92 11.68
N HIS A 259 6.03 4.06 12.16
CA HIS A 259 5.94 3.55 13.53
C HIS A 259 5.98 4.70 14.55
N SER A 260 6.80 5.73 14.32
CA SER A 260 6.83 6.92 15.19
C SER A 260 5.45 7.59 15.23
N PHE A 261 4.81 7.78 14.09
CA PHE A 261 3.44 8.28 14.03
C PHE A 261 2.46 7.39 14.78
N GLU A 262 2.48 6.06 14.60
CA GLU A 262 1.59 5.13 15.29
C GLU A 262 1.58 5.31 16.82
N THR A 263 2.75 5.60 17.41
CA THR A 263 2.88 5.83 18.85
C THR A 263 2.24 7.15 19.32
N ILE A 264 2.03 8.09 18.40
CA ILE A 264 1.47 9.44 18.65
C ILE A 264 -0.04 9.50 18.35
N LEU A 265 -0.57 8.61 17.51
CA LEU A 265 -1.95 8.66 17.05
C LEU A 265 -2.94 8.71 18.22
N HIS A 266 -3.98 9.53 18.06
CA HIS A 266 -5.04 9.66 19.07
C HIS A 266 -5.77 8.32 19.27
N PRO A 267 -6.25 7.96 20.47
CA PRO A 267 -6.97 6.71 20.69
C PRO A 267 -8.17 6.49 19.76
N SER A 268 -8.92 7.55 19.46
CA SER A 268 -10.06 7.50 18.51
C SER A 268 -9.66 7.53 17.03
N PHE A 269 -8.38 7.73 16.70
CA PHE A 269 -7.91 7.64 15.33
C PHE A 269 -7.81 6.16 14.96
N ASN A 270 -8.79 5.65 14.24
CA ASN A 270 -8.82 4.27 13.77
C ASN A 270 -8.66 4.20 12.25
N VAL A 271 -7.51 3.70 11.82
CA VAL A 271 -7.15 3.55 10.41
C VAL A 271 -8.09 2.58 9.68
N THR A 272 -8.67 1.59 10.36
CA THR A 272 -9.47 0.54 9.69
C THR A 272 -10.85 1.02 9.25
N GLN A 273 -11.40 2.06 9.90
CA GLN A 273 -12.80 2.46 9.73
C GLN A 273 -13.03 3.43 8.57
N GLY A 274 -11.98 4.07 8.04
CA GLY A 274 -12.13 5.01 6.93
C GLY A 274 -12.91 6.29 7.26
N ASN A 275 -13.14 6.60 8.55
CA ASN A 275 -13.86 7.80 9.03
C ASN A 275 -12.93 8.93 9.52
N CYS A 276 -11.62 8.69 9.53
CA CYS A 276 -10.63 9.65 9.99
C CYS A 276 -10.18 10.55 8.83
N ARG A 277 -10.16 11.86 9.05
CA ARG A 277 -9.76 12.89 8.07
C ARG A 277 -8.57 13.70 8.59
N LEU A 278 -7.68 14.07 7.69
CA LEU A 278 -6.53 14.95 7.95
C LEU A 278 -6.42 15.95 6.80
N ASP A 279 -6.34 17.24 7.12
CA ASP A 279 -6.17 18.28 6.09
C ASP A 279 -4.69 18.40 5.70
N PHE A 280 -4.39 18.24 4.40
CA PHE A 280 -3.03 18.35 3.87
C PHE A 280 -2.48 19.80 3.86
N ARG A 281 -3.37 20.80 3.91
CA ARG A 281 -2.96 22.20 3.93
C ARG A 281 -2.15 22.54 5.17
N VAL A 282 -2.47 21.87 6.28
CA VAL A 282 -1.77 21.98 7.56
C VAL A 282 -0.36 21.37 7.42
N PRO A 283 0.72 22.14 7.64
CA PRO A 283 2.08 21.70 7.35
C PRO A 283 2.50 20.49 8.21
N GLU A 284 2.05 20.41 9.46
CA GLU A 284 2.34 19.30 10.38
C GLU A 284 1.77 17.96 9.89
N ASN A 285 0.66 18.00 9.16
CA ASN A 285 0.04 16.78 8.62
C ASN A 285 0.79 16.24 7.39
N ARG A 286 1.49 17.10 6.63
CA ARG A 286 2.12 16.73 5.35
C ARG A 286 3.11 15.60 5.48
N SER A 287 3.90 15.59 6.55
CA SER A 287 4.90 14.56 6.82
C SER A 287 4.27 13.16 6.92
N PHE A 288 3.03 13.07 7.44
CA PHE A 288 2.30 11.80 7.50
C PHE A 288 1.86 11.32 6.12
N PHE A 289 1.31 12.22 5.29
CA PHE A 289 0.95 11.90 3.90
C PHE A 289 2.16 11.43 3.09
N ILE A 290 3.28 12.15 3.21
CA ILE A 290 4.53 11.82 2.51
C ILE A 290 5.09 10.47 2.98
N ALA A 291 5.09 10.20 4.29
CA ALA A 291 5.55 8.93 4.83
C ALA A 291 4.70 7.75 4.31
N LEU A 292 3.37 7.88 4.32
CA LEU A 292 2.46 6.88 3.77
C LEU A 292 2.70 6.65 2.28
N PHE A 293 2.82 7.72 1.51
CA PHE A 293 3.06 7.65 0.07
C PHE A 293 4.39 6.96 -0.27
N LYS A 294 5.48 7.33 0.39
CA LYS A 294 6.78 6.66 0.21
C LYS A 294 6.70 5.19 0.61
N HIS A 295 5.96 4.86 1.67
CA HIS A 295 5.75 3.48 2.08
C HIS A 295 5.00 2.66 1.02
N ILE A 296 3.94 3.22 0.41
CA ILE A 296 3.24 2.59 -0.73
C ILE A 296 4.23 2.23 -1.85
N LEU A 297 5.13 3.15 -2.20
CA LEU A 297 6.12 2.91 -3.25
C LEU A 297 7.09 1.78 -2.89
N PHE A 298 7.65 1.78 -1.67
CA PHE A 298 8.57 0.72 -1.23
C PHE A 298 7.89 -0.66 -1.14
N VAL A 299 6.66 -0.70 -0.61
CA VAL A 299 5.87 -1.93 -0.52
C VAL A 299 5.49 -2.45 -1.91
N GLY A 300 5.13 -1.55 -2.83
CA GLY A 300 4.85 -1.87 -4.23
C GLY A 300 6.08 -2.45 -4.96
N GLN A 301 7.26 -1.88 -4.75
CA GLN A 301 8.52 -2.41 -5.30
C GLN A 301 8.87 -3.80 -4.77
N ARG A 302 8.46 -4.14 -3.54
CA ARG A 302 8.59 -5.49 -2.96
C ARG A 302 7.56 -6.49 -3.51
N GLY A 303 6.68 -6.09 -4.42
CA GLY A 303 5.63 -6.92 -5.00
C GLY A 303 4.44 -7.18 -4.07
N CYS A 304 4.34 -6.46 -2.94
CA CYS A 304 3.23 -6.58 -1.99
C CYS A 304 2.06 -5.68 -2.42
N ASN A 305 1.42 -6.04 -3.52
CA ASN A 305 0.41 -5.20 -4.17
C ASN A 305 -0.88 -5.05 -3.34
N ARG A 306 -1.28 -6.09 -2.58
CA ARG A 306 -2.47 -6.00 -1.72
C ARG A 306 -2.21 -5.05 -0.55
N THR A 307 -1.05 -5.12 0.10
CA THR A 307 -0.70 -4.17 1.16
C THR A 307 -0.62 -2.75 0.61
N ALA A 308 0.00 -2.55 -0.55
CA ALA A 308 0.07 -1.23 -1.19
C ALA A 308 -1.33 -0.65 -1.48
N LEU A 309 -2.28 -1.48 -1.93
CA LEU A 309 -3.67 -1.06 -2.13
C LEU A 309 -4.34 -0.58 -0.83
N GLU A 310 -4.16 -1.30 0.28
CA GLU A 310 -4.73 -0.90 1.57
C GLU A 310 -4.16 0.44 2.06
N PHE A 311 -2.87 0.70 1.82
CA PHE A 311 -2.29 2.02 2.09
C PHE A 311 -2.79 3.11 1.13
N CYS A 312 -3.08 2.78 -0.14
CA CYS A 312 -3.73 3.72 -1.05
C CYS A 312 -5.13 4.11 -0.54
N LYS A 313 -5.92 3.13 -0.07
CA LYS A 313 -7.22 3.37 0.57
C LYS A 313 -7.09 4.27 1.80
N LEU A 314 -6.09 4.01 2.65
CA LEU A 314 -5.82 4.84 3.81
C LEU A 314 -5.55 6.28 3.42
N LEU A 315 -4.58 6.48 2.53
CA LEU A 315 -4.11 7.80 2.13
C LEU A 315 -5.24 8.60 1.46
N LEU A 316 -6.03 7.94 0.61
CA LEU A 316 -7.20 8.54 -0.03
C LEU A 316 -8.32 8.83 0.98
N GLY A 317 -8.49 7.99 2.00
CA GLY A 317 -9.45 8.19 3.08
C GLY A 317 -9.13 9.39 3.99
N LEU A 318 -7.86 9.82 4.07
CA LEU A 318 -7.48 11.00 4.86
C LEU A 318 -8.00 12.31 4.26
N ASP A 319 -7.87 12.47 2.94
CA ASP A 319 -8.42 13.60 2.18
C ASP A 319 -9.06 13.10 0.87
N PRO A 320 -10.32 12.62 0.94
CA PRO A 320 -11.03 12.08 -0.21
C PRO A 320 -11.21 13.08 -1.36
N ASN A 321 -11.33 14.36 -1.04
CA ASN A 321 -11.68 15.40 -2.01
C ASN A 321 -10.43 16.02 -2.65
N GLY A 322 -9.41 16.30 -1.84
CA GLY A 322 -8.19 16.95 -2.30
C GLY A 322 -7.27 16.02 -3.06
N ASP A 323 -7.14 14.76 -2.64
CA ASP A 323 -6.13 13.80 -3.14
C ASP A 323 -4.78 14.48 -3.48
N PRO A 324 -4.11 15.10 -2.49
CA PRO A 324 -2.97 15.99 -2.73
C PRO A 324 -1.76 15.28 -3.36
N LEU A 325 -1.67 13.95 -3.24
CA LEU A 325 -0.59 13.12 -3.76
C LEU A 325 -1.03 12.30 -4.99
N CYS A 326 -2.22 12.57 -5.54
CA CYS A 326 -2.76 11.93 -6.74
C CYS A 326 -2.76 10.39 -6.66
N VAL A 327 -3.16 9.83 -5.52
CA VAL A 327 -3.25 8.37 -5.28
C VAL A 327 -4.21 7.71 -6.27
N LEU A 328 -5.21 8.45 -6.76
CA LEU A 328 -6.10 8.01 -7.83
C LEU A 328 -5.36 7.58 -9.12
N GLN A 329 -4.14 8.06 -9.35
CA GLN A 329 -3.32 7.68 -10.52
C GLN A 329 -2.55 6.35 -10.37
N MET A 330 -2.61 5.72 -9.20
CA MET A 330 -1.92 4.44 -8.94
C MET A 330 -2.82 3.37 -8.32
N ILE A 331 -3.96 3.75 -7.75
CA ILE A 331 -4.85 2.82 -7.05
C ILE A 331 -5.37 1.72 -7.97
N ASP A 332 -5.60 2.05 -9.24
CA ASP A 332 -6.07 1.11 -10.28
C ASP A 332 -5.06 -0.01 -10.51
N PHE A 333 -3.77 0.33 -10.62
CA PHE A 333 -2.70 -0.65 -10.79
C PHE A 333 -2.63 -1.65 -9.63
N TYR A 334 -2.65 -1.16 -8.38
CA TYR A 334 -2.58 -2.04 -7.21
C TYR A 334 -3.86 -2.86 -7.03
N ALA A 335 -5.02 -2.32 -7.41
CA ALA A 335 -6.28 -3.05 -7.37
C ALA A 335 -6.26 -4.24 -8.35
N ILE A 336 -5.86 -4.02 -9.60
CA ILE A 336 -5.76 -5.07 -10.61
C ILE A 336 -4.71 -6.12 -10.20
N ARG A 337 -3.52 -5.69 -9.80
CA ARG A 337 -2.43 -6.59 -9.39
C ARG A 337 -2.74 -7.43 -8.16
N SER A 338 -3.62 -6.96 -7.28
CA SER A 338 -4.06 -7.70 -6.10
C SER A 338 -5.33 -8.53 -6.33
N GLY A 339 -5.88 -8.53 -7.55
CA GLY A 339 -7.10 -9.26 -7.91
C GLY A 339 -8.38 -8.68 -7.31
N GLN A 340 -8.38 -7.38 -6.97
CA GLN A 340 -9.48 -6.70 -6.29
C GLN A 340 -10.32 -5.92 -7.30
N PHE A 341 -10.87 -6.68 -8.24
CA PHE A 341 -11.61 -6.16 -9.37
C PHE A 341 -12.93 -5.50 -8.97
N ASP A 342 -13.66 -6.11 -8.04
CA ASP A 342 -14.95 -5.57 -7.54
C ASP A 342 -14.76 -4.21 -6.89
N TYR A 343 -13.71 -4.06 -6.07
CA TYR A 343 -13.37 -2.79 -5.44
C TYR A 343 -13.13 -1.67 -6.46
N LEU A 344 -12.39 -1.95 -7.54
CA LEU A 344 -12.09 -0.94 -8.55
C LEU A 344 -13.33 -0.51 -9.33
N VAL A 345 -14.23 -1.47 -9.64
CA VAL A 345 -15.52 -1.17 -10.29
C VAL A 345 -16.40 -0.33 -9.37
N GLU A 346 -16.55 -0.71 -8.10
CA GLU A 346 -17.31 0.07 -7.12
C GLU A 346 -16.76 1.49 -6.93
N LEU A 347 -15.43 1.62 -6.88
CA LEU A 347 -14.76 2.92 -6.80
C LEU A 347 -15.06 3.76 -8.05
N TYR A 348 -14.95 3.18 -9.24
CA TYR A 348 -15.21 3.89 -10.48
C TYR A 348 -16.66 4.34 -10.56
N ASP A 349 -17.63 3.47 -10.31
CA ASP A 349 -19.05 3.79 -10.43
C ASP A 349 -19.50 4.84 -9.42
N SER A 350 -19.01 4.75 -8.18
CA SER A 350 -19.36 5.73 -7.14
C SER A 350 -18.75 7.11 -7.41
N TRP A 351 -17.55 7.19 -7.98
CA TRP A 351 -16.81 8.44 -8.15
C TRP A 351 -16.77 8.94 -9.59
N ARG A 352 -17.41 8.21 -10.51
CA ARG A 352 -17.52 8.54 -11.92
C ARG A 352 -17.86 10.01 -12.09
N ASP A 353 -19.02 10.44 -11.61
CA ASP A 353 -19.56 11.80 -11.78
C ASP A 353 -18.98 12.84 -10.82
N SER A 354 -18.74 12.47 -9.56
CA SER A 354 -18.27 13.41 -8.55
C SER A 354 -16.83 13.88 -8.80
N ARG A 355 -15.95 12.97 -9.23
CA ARG A 355 -14.53 13.25 -9.50
C ARG A 355 -14.18 13.23 -10.98
N LYS A 356 -15.17 13.02 -11.86
CA LYS A 356 -15.00 12.92 -13.31
C LYS A 356 -13.92 11.89 -13.68
N LEU A 357 -13.98 10.71 -13.04
CA LEU A 357 -12.95 9.67 -13.22
C LEU A 357 -12.81 9.22 -14.68
N TRP A 358 -13.84 9.41 -15.51
CA TRP A 358 -13.78 9.14 -16.94
C TRP A 358 -12.76 10.00 -17.72
N LEU A 359 -12.31 11.13 -17.16
CA LEU A 359 -11.29 12.00 -17.77
C LEU A 359 -9.87 11.47 -17.59
N PHE A 360 -9.70 10.44 -16.77
CA PHE A 360 -8.40 9.88 -16.48
C PHE A 360 -8.13 8.66 -17.37
N PRO A 361 -7.04 8.67 -18.16
CA PRO A 361 -6.69 7.53 -19.01
C PRO A 361 -6.53 6.24 -18.21
N ASN A 362 -5.93 6.32 -17.02
CA ASN A 362 -5.72 5.14 -16.19
C ASN A 362 -7.04 4.46 -15.81
N PHE A 363 -8.06 5.18 -15.34
CA PHE A 363 -9.33 4.55 -15.01
C PHE A 363 -10.05 3.96 -16.21
N ARG A 364 -10.05 4.62 -17.37
CA ARG A 364 -10.72 4.10 -18.57
C ARG A 364 -10.12 2.77 -19.03
N TYR A 365 -8.80 2.71 -19.15
CA TYR A 365 -8.12 1.49 -19.57
C TYR A 365 -8.15 0.41 -18.47
N SER A 366 -7.94 0.79 -17.21
CA SER A 366 -7.91 -0.15 -16.09
C SER A 366 -9.27 -0.77 -15.81
N ILE A 367 -10.39 -0.05 -15.99
CA ILE A 367 -11.74 -0.62 -15.87
C ILE A 367 -12.02 -1.62 -16.99
N ALA A 368 -11.68 -1.29 -18.23
CA ALA A 368 -11.81 -2.23 -19.35
C ALA A 368 -11.03 -3.52 -19.09
N LEU A 369 -9.76 -3.39 -18.66
CA LEU A 369 -8.92 -4.53 -18.30
C LEU A 369 -9.49 -5.33 -17.12
N THR A 370 -10.09 -4.65 -16.15
CA THR A 370 -10.72 -5.28 -14.98
C THR A 370 -11.86 -6.20 -15.40
N TYR A 371 -12.78 -5.74 -16.26
CA TYR A 371 -13.85 -6.58 -16.76
C TYR A 371 -13.33 -7.77 -17.57
N PHE A 372 -12.30 -7.58 -18.39
CA PHE A 372 -11.67 -8.66 -19.14
C PHE A 372 -11.02 -9.73 -18.23
N LEU A 373 -10.29 -9.33 -17.18
CA LEU A 373 -9.71 -10.26 -16.23
C LEU A 373 -10.79 -10.97 -15.38
N LYS A 374 -11.90 -10.28 -15.07
CA LYS A 374 -13.07 -10.91 -14.44
C LYS A 374 -13.69 -11.96 -15.35
N SER A 375 -13.83 -11.71 -16.66
CA SER A 375 -14.41 -12.71 -17.57
C SER A 375 -13.55 -13.96 -17.69
N GLN A 376 -12.22 -13.83 -17.60
CA GLN A 376 -11.32 -15.01 -17.59
C GLN A 376 -11.47 -15.86 -16.32
N SER A 377 -11.75 -15.22 -15.19
CA SER A 377 -11.90 -15.89 -13.89
C SER A 377 -13.34 -16.37 -13.62
N ALA A 378 -14.30 -15.95 -14.44
CA ALA A 378 -15.72 -16.22 -14.26
C ALA A 378 -16.13 -17.62 -14.76
N SER A 379 -17.29 -18.10 -14.28
CA SER A 379 -17.90 -19.33 -14.79
C SER A 379 -18.41 -19.13 -16.22
N ALA A 380 -18.45 -20.23 -17.01
CA ALA A 380 -18.72 -20.18 -18.45
C ALA A 380 -20.01 -19.46 -18.88
N ASN A 381 -21.04 -19.43 -18.02
CA ASN A 381 -22.33 -18.81 -18.35
C ASN A 381 -22.32 -17.27 -18.26
N ASP A 382 -21.52 -16.69 -17.37
CA ASP A 382 -21.46 -15.22 -17.18
C ASP A 382 -20.30 -14.59 -17.98
N CYS A 383 -19.40 -15.42 -18.50
CA CYS A 383 -18.19 -15.01 -19.21
C CYS A 383 -18.50 -14.14 -20.45
N SER A 384 -19.50 -14.50 -21.26
CA SER A 384 -19.82 -13.76 -22.49
C SER A 384 -20.35 -12.36 -22.19
N ALA A 385 -21.29 -12.22 -21.25
CA ALA A 385 -21.87 -10.92 -20.91
C ALA A 385 -20.83 -9.95 -20.31
N ILE A 386 -19.92 -10.46 -19.48
CA ILE A 386 -18.85 -9.67 -18.88
C ILE A 386 -17.82 -9.25 -19.95
N LEU A 387 -17.54 -10.13 -20.91
CA LEU A 387 -16.64 -9.85 -22.02
C LEU A 387 -17.20 -8.78 -22.97
N ASP A 388 -18.51 -8.79 -23.23
CA ASP A 388 -19.18 -7.76 -24.02
C ASP A 388 -19.06 -6.37 -23.35
N GLU A 389 -19.19 -6.29 -22.01
CA GLU A 389 -18.96 -5.04 -21.28
C GLU A 389 -17.48 -4.63 -21.28
N ALA A 390 -16.55 -5.59 -21.20
CA ALA A 390 -15.12 -5.32 -21.33
C ALA A 390 -14.79 -4.69 -22.69
N ASP A 391 -15.32 -5.25 -23.77
CA ASP A 391 -15.15 -4.75 -25.14
C ASP A 391 -15.68 -3.32 -25.27
N LYS A 392 -16.90 -3.06 -24.78
CA LYS A 392 -17.50 -1.73 -24.79
C LYS A 392 -16.64 -0.71 -24.04
N HIS A 393 -16.16 -1.06 -22.84
CA HIS A 393 -15.29 -0.16 -22.07
C HIS A 393 -13.94 0.08 -22.74
N LEU A 394 -13.36 -0.95 -23.39
CA LEU A 394 -12.11 -0.79 -24.13
C LEU A 394 -12.29 0.10 -25.36
N LYS A 395 -13.39 -0.08 -26.11
CA LYS A 395 -13.73 0.78 -27.25
C LYS A 395 -13.89 2.23 -26.81
N GLU A 396 -14.64 2.50 -25.74
CA GLU A 396 -14.76 3.84 -25.17
C GLU A 396 -13.39 4.43 -24.78
N ALA A 397 -12.50 3.63 -24.18
CA ALA A 397 -11.18 4.07 -23.78
C ALA A 397 -10.28 4.43 -24.98
N LEU A 398 -10.29 3.60 -26.02
CA LEU A 398 -9.51 3.80 -27.25
C LEU A 398 -9.96 5.03 -28.04
N VAL A 399 -11.27 5.31 -28.05
CA VAL A 399 -11.80 6.48 -28.74
C VAL A 399 -11.59 7.76 -27.93
N LEU A 400 -11.70 7.71 -26.59
CA LEU A 400 -11.46 8.87 -25.73
C LEU A 400 -9.98 9.19 -25.51
N PHE A 401 -9.08 8.20 -25.58
CA PHE A 401 -7.65 8.38 -25.34
C PHE A 401 -6.80 7.63 -26.37
N PRO A 402 -6.94 7.95 -27.66
CA PRO A 402 -6.20 7.27 -28.72
C PRO A 402 -4.68 7.44 -28.59
N ASN A 403 -4.24 8.49 -27.89
CA ASN A 403 -2.83 8.78 -27.62
C ASN A 403 -2.13 7.77 -26.70
N VAL A 404 -2.87 6.88 -26.04
CA VAL A 404 -2.30 5.84 -25.17
C VAL A 404 -1.87 4.60 -25.94
N LEU A 405 -2.55 4.26 -27.04
CA LEU A 405 -2.35 2.99 -27.76
C LEU A 405 -0.92 2.81 -28.27
N LEU A 406 -0.43 3.74 -29.10
CA LEU A 406 0.89 3.58 -29.73
C LEU A 406 2.04 3.59 -28.71
N PRO A 407 2.09 4.52 -27.73
CA PRO A 407 3.16 4.48 -26.72
C PRO A 407 3.07 3.25 -25.80
N LEU A 408 1.86 2.69 -25.59
CA LEU A 408 1.72 1.43 -24.85
C LEU A 408 2.31 0.25 -25.63
N LEU A 409 2.01 0.13 -26.93
CA LEU A 409 2.54 -0.93 -27.79
C LEU A 409 4.08 -0.86 -27.91
N ASP A 410 4.63 0.34 -28.05
CA ASP A 410 6.08 0.58 -28.05
C ASP A 410 6.74 0.05 -26.76
N ARG A 411 6.15 0.38 -25.60
CA ARG A 411 6.62 -0.11 -24.28
C ARG A 411 6.43 -1.62 -24.09
N CYS A 412 5.47 -2.22 -24.78
CA CYS A 412 5.28 -3.68 -24.80
C CYS A 412 6.18 -4.39 -25.83
N SER A 413 6.93 -3.64 -26.65
CA SER A 413 7.75 -4.14 -27.76
C SER A 413 6.93 -4.93 -28.80
N VAL A 414 5.70 -4.45 -29.07
CA VAL A 414 4.79 -5.05 -30.06
C VAL A 414 4.63 -4.10 -31.24
N GLU A 415 4.85 -4.61 -32.45
CA GLU A 415 4.70 -3.81 -33.66
C GLU A 415 3.20 -3.58 -33.97
N PRO A 416 2.77 -2.33 -34.18
CA PRO A 416 1.40 -2.04 -34.58
C PRO A 416 1.15 -2.47 -36.03
N ASP A 417 -0.07 -2.93 -36.31
CA ASP A 417 -0.49 -3.25 -37.69
C ASP A 417 -0.39 -2.00 -38.58
N SER A 418 0.16 -2.20 -39.78
CA SER A 418 0.30 -1.18 -40.82
C SER A 418 -1.04 -0.56 -41.25
N GLU A 419 -2.16 -1.26 -41.07
CA GLU A 419 -3.49 -0.68 -41.30
C GLU A 419 -3.86 0.37 -40.24
N VAL A 420 -3.54 0.13 -38.97
CA VAL A 420 -3.89 1.01 -37.84
C VAL A 420 -3.13 2.34 -37.93
N LEU A 421 -1.86 2.29 -38.37
CA LEU A 421 -1.02 3.47 -38.59
C LEU A 421 -1.50 4.39 -39.72
N LYS A 422 -2.40 3.94 -40.60
CA LYS A 422 -2.96 4.79 -41.67
C LYS A 422 -4.10 5.66 -41.17
N TYR A 423 -4.73 5.32 -40.04
CA TYR A 423 -5.89 6.04 -39.56
C TYR A 423 -5.50 7.27 -38.74
N PRO A 424 -6.04 8.47 -39.06
CA PRO A 424 -5.68 9.71 -38.39
C PRO A 424 -5.91 9.69 -36.87
N CYS A 425 -6.91 8.94 -36.40
CA CYS A 425 -7.24 8.81 -34.98
C CYS A 425 -6.06 8.27 -34.15
N PHE A 426 -5.26 7.35 -34.70
CA PHE A 426 -4.09 6.79 -34.01
C PHE A 426 -2.77 7.40 -34.51
N ALA A 427 -2.68 7.74 -35.80
CA ALA A 427 -1.44 8.16 -36.46
C ALA A 427 -1.01 9.60 -36.15
N ARG A 428 -1.95 10.47 -35.80
CA ARG A 428 -1.68 11.87 -35.50
C ARG A 428 -2.39 12.26 -34.22
N SER A 429 -1.70 12.05 -33.10
CA SER A 429 -1.92 12.77 -31.84
C SER A 429 -1.74 14.28 -32.08
N LYS A 430 -2.74 14.92 -32.71
CA LYS A 430 -2.75 16.37 -32.94
C LYS A 430 -3.14 17.02 -31.62
N HIS A 431 -2.21 17.81 -31.07
CA HIS A 431 -2.44 18.78 -30.00
C HIS A 431 -3.01 18.23 -28.68
N VAL A 432 -2.46 17.13 -28.17
CA VAL A 432 -2.76 16.72 -26.79
C VAL A 432 -2.06 17.66 -25.81
N SER A 433 -2.80 18.24 -24.86
CA SER A 433 -2.21 19.05 -23.78
C SER A 433 -1.07 18.30 -23.07
N GLN A 434 -0.02 19.04 -22.69
CA GLN A 434 1.16 18.45 -22.02
C GLN A 434 0.77 17.68 -20.74
N SER A 435 -0.25 18.13 -20.03
CA SER A 435 -0.78 17.46 -18.84
C SER A 435 -1.35 16.08 -19.17
N LEU A 436 -2.17 15.95 -20.22
CA LEU A 436 -2.74 14.67 -20.61
C LEU A 436 -1.66 13.70 -21.12
N GLN A 437 -0.65 14.20 -21.85
CA GLN A 437 0.51 13.39 -22.25
C GLN A 437 1.25 12.83 -21.02
N HIS A 438 1.50 13.64 -19.99
CA HIS A 438 2.11 13.17 -18.75
C HIS A 438 1.24 12.13 -18.03
N LEU A 439 -0.08 12.33 -17.94
CA LEU A 439 -0.98 11.36 -17.31
C LEU A 439 -0.99 10.02 -18.05
N SER A 440 -1.02 10.05 -19.38
CA SER A 440 -0.89 8.86 -20.23
C SER A 440 0.47 8.18 -20.02
N SER A 441 1.57 8.94 -19.99
CA SER A 441 2.91 8.38 -19.75
C SER A 441 3.03 7.72 -18.37
N ILE A 442 2.47 8.33 -17.33
CA ILE A 442 2.46 7.77 -15.97
C ILE A 442 1.65 6.46 -15.93
N PHE A 443 0.48 6.45 -16.58
CA PHE A 443 -0.33 5.24 -16.69
C PHE A 443 0.43 4.11 -17.39
N ILE A 444 1.01 4.40 -18.57
CA ILE A 444 1.72 3.42 -19.39
C ILE A 444 2.94 2.88 -18.63
N GLY A 445 3.78 3.77 -18.07
CA GLY A 445 4.97 3.37 -17.32
C GLY A 445 4.68 2.44 -16.15
N ARG A 446 3.49 2.55 -15.54
CA ARG A 446 3.07 1.69 -14.42
C ARG A 446 2.36 0.41 -14.88
N ASN A 447 1.45 0.50 -15.86
CA ASN A 447 0.54 -0.58 -16.20
C ASN A 447 1.01 -1.44 -17.39
N PHE A 448 2.01 -1.06 -18.18
CA PHE A 448 2.39 -1.78 -19.42
C PHE A 448 2.61 -3.29 -19.23
N MET A 449 3.16 -3.71 -18.09
CA MET A 449 3.38 -5.13 -17.79
C MET A 449 2.09 -5.95 -17.70
N LEU A 450 0.96 -5.33 -17.33
CA LEU A 450 -0.36 -5.99 -17.32
C LEU A 450 -0.90 -6.19 -18.74
N TRP A 451 -0.56 -5.28 -19.66
CA TRP A 451 -0.97 -5.33 -21.05
C TRP A 451 -0.10 -6.27 -21.88
N LYS A 452 1.15 -6.52 -21.47
CA LYS A 452 2.08 -7.43 -22.16
C LYS A 452 1.62 -8.90 -22.21
N GLU A 453 0.65 -9.30 -21.40
CA GLU A 453 0.11 -10.66 -21.41
C GLU A 453 -0.54 -10.99 -22.77
N LYS A 454 -0.26 -12.19 -23.30
CA LYS A 454 -0.66 -12.58 -24.66
C LYS A 454 -2.18 -12.51 -24.88
N GLU A 455 -2.94 -12.92 -23.87
CA GLU A 455 -4.41 -12.91 -23.93
C GLU A 455 -4.96 -11.49 -23.98
N THR A 456 -4.43 -10.61 -23.13
CA THR A 456 -4.77 -9.17 -23.11
C THR A 456 -4.41 -8.49 -24.41
N MET A 457 -3.23 -8.79 -24.99
CA MET A 457 -2.82 -8.25 -26.29
C MET A 457 -3.72 -8.73 -27.43
N ALA A 458 -4.04 -10.02 -27.49
CA ALA A 458 -4.93 -10.56 -28.52
C ALA A 458 -6.34 -9.96 -28.43
N TRP A 459 -6.84 -9.77 -27.20
CA TRP A 459 -8.10 -9.09 -26.95
C TRP A 459 -8.09 -7.62 -27.39
N MET A 460 -7.00 -6.90 -27.09
CA MET A 460 -6.82 -5.51 -27.51
C MET A 460 -6.76 -5.39 -29.03
N GLU A 461 -6.03 -6.29 -29.69
CA GLU A 461 -5.90 -6.32 -31.15
C GLU A 461 -7.27 -6.52 -31.83
N ARG A 462 -8.09 -7.46 -31.33
CA ARG A 462 -9.45 -7.66 -31.84
C ARG A 462 -10.27 -6.37 -31.78
N ASN A 463 -10.28 -5.71 -30.63
CA ASN A 463 -11.05 -4.48 -30.42
C ASN A 463 -10.55 -3.32 -31.29
N VAL A 464 -9.23 -3.17 -31.46
CA VAL A 464 -8.66 -2.15 -32.36
C VAL A 464 -9.10 -2.39 -33.81
N ARG A 465 -9.11 -3.64 -34.28
CA ARG A 465 -9.60 -3.96 -35.64
C ARG A 465 -11.09 -3.64 -35.79
N GLU A 466 -11.91 -3.96 -34.79
CA GLU A 466 -13.34 -3.64 -34.80
C GLU A 466 -13.57 -2.12 -34.89
N ILE A 467 -12.86 -1.31 -34.11
CA ILE A 467 -12.95 0.16 -34.18
C ILE A 467 -12.52 0.68 -35.56
N VAL A 468 -11.46 0.11 -36.15
CA VAL A 468 -11.04 0.48 -37.51
C VAL A 468 -12.14 0.16 -38.52
N THR A 469 -12.85 -0.96 -38.39
CA THR A 469 -13.99 -1.29 -39.25
C THR A 469 -15.19 -0.37 -39.03
N GLU A 470 -15.49 0.00 -37.78
CA GLU A 470 -16.56 0.95 -37.44
C GLU A 470 -16.23 2.36 -37.96
N TYR A 471 -14.96 2.77 -37.92
CA TYR A 471 -14.49 4.03 -38.51
C TYR A 471 -14.62 4.04 -40.03
N LYS A 472 -14.30 2.91 -40.70
CA LYS A 472 -14.56 2.73 -42.15
C LYS A 472 -16.06 2.86 -42.47
N ALA A 473 -16.94 2.49 -41.54
CA ALA A 473 -18.40 2.59 -41.67
C ALA A 473 -18.98 3.97 -41.31
N ASN A 474 -18.15 4.92 -40.84
CA ASN A 474 -18.53 6.29 -40.50
C ASN A 474 -19.57 6.38 -39.34
N ASP A 475 -19.38 5.57 -38.30
CA ASP A 475 -20.30 5.51 -37.17
C ASP A 475 -20.37 6.85 -36.38
N PRO A 476 -21.57 7.40 -36.12
CA PRO A 476 -21.76 8.65 -35.38
C PRO A 476 -21.17 8.64 -33.95
N LEU A 477 -21.02 7.48 -33.30
CA LEU A 477 -20.44 7.40 -31.95
C LEU A 477 -18.95 7.78 -31.92
N ILE A 478 -18.22 7.44 -32.98
CA ILE A 478 -16.79 7.75 -33.07
C ILE A 478 -16.59 9.24 -33.40
N LEU A 479 -17.51 9.83 -34.17
CA LEU A 479 -17.50 11.27 -34.48
C LEU A 479 -17.82 12.14 -33.25
N ASP A 480 -18.82 11.77 -32.43
CA ASP A 480 -19.13 12.48 -31.17
C ASP A 480 -18.00 12.36 -30.15
N ALA A 481 -17.30 11.23 -30.13
CA ALA A 481 -16.18 11.01 -29.23
C ALA A 481 -14.89 11.72 -29.71
N ASP A 482 -14.66 11.85 -31.01
CA ASP A 482 -13.60 12.70 -31.58
C ASP A 482 -13.85 14.19 -31.28
N GLU A 483 -15.10 14.64 -31.33
CA GLU A 483 -15.47 15.98 -30.85
C GLU A 483 -15.23 16.16 -29.35
N LYS A 484 -15.57 15.16 -28.52
CA LYS A 484 -15.30 15.21 -27.07
C LYS A 484 -13.80 15.21 -26.79
N TYR A 485 -13.02 14.40 -27.50
CA TYR A 485 -11.58 14.38 -27.39
C TYR A 485 -10.97 15.73 -27.76
N THR A 486 -11.42 16.33 -28.86
CA THR A 486 -10.98 17.68 -29.30
C THR A 486 -11.30 18.76 -28.27
N ARG A 487 -12.36 18.60 -27.45
CA ARG A 487 -12.67 19.53 -26.35
C ARG A 487 -11.85 19.28 -25.08
N LEU A 488 -11.25 18.09 -24.95
CA LEU A 488 -10.44 17.68 -23.80
C LEU A 488 -8.94 17.87 -24.03
N SER A 489 -8.50 17.77 -25.29
CA SER A 489 -7.15 18.08 -25.77
C SER A 489 -6.87 19.58 -25.70
#